data_AF-A0A9E4U1F9-F1
#
_entry.id   AF-A0A9E4U1F9-F1
#
_cell.length_a   1.000
_cell.length_b   1.000
_cell.length_c   1.000
_cell.angle_alpha   90.00
_cell.angle_beta   90.00
_cell.angle_gamma   90.00
#
_symmetry.space_group_name_H-M   'P 1'
#
loop_
_entity.id
_entity.type
_entity.pdbx_description
1 polymer ?
#
loop_
_entity_poly.entity_id
_entity_poly.type
_entity_poly.pdbx_seq_one_letter_code
_entity_poly.pdbx_strand_id
1 'polypeptide(L)' 'MSGQPKTRPKVPEGKSRYLTTRQKEANEKGFVGYDTIWESFQKVAEYTTPKRP' A
#
# COMPACT_ATOMS: atom_id res chain seq x y z
N MET A 1 -16.57 32.73 -9.85
CA MET A 1 -15.26 32.19 -9.45
C MET A 1 -15.47 30.82 -8.83
N SER A 2 -15.33 29.75 -9.62
CA SER A 2 -15.47 28.37 -9.13
C SER A 2 -14.21 27.97 -8.35
N GLY A 3 -14.16 28.31 -7.07
CA GLY A 3 -13.12 27.84 -6.16
C GLY A 3 -13.33 26.36 -5.86
N GLN A 4 -12.86 25.47 -6.73
CA GLN A 4 -12.78 24.05 -6.38
C GLN A 4 -11.87 23.91 -5.16
N PRO A 5 -12.30 23.20 -4.11
CA PRO A 5 -11.48 23.01 -2.92
C PRO A 5 -10.16 22.34 -3.32
N LYS A 6 -9.03 22.98 -2.99
CA LYS A 6 -7.68 22.48 -3.26
C LYS A 6 -7.35 21.18 -2.51
N THR A 7 -8.17 20.81 -1.54
CA THR A 7 -7.97 19.66 -0.67
C THR A 7 -8.78 18.48 -1.16
N ARG A 8 -8.10 17.43 -1.63
CA ARG A 8 -8.76 16.16 -1.95
C ARG A 8 -9.21 15.48 -0.64
N PRO A 9 -10.44 14.94 -0.57
CA PRO A 9 -10.90 14.23 0.62
C PRO A 9 -10.03 12.99 0.87
N LYS A 10 -9.83 12.66 2.15
CA LYS A 10 -9.13 11.45 2.56
C LYS A 10 -10.06 10.24 2.36
N VAL A 11 -9.76 9.45 1.35
CA VAL A 11 -10.38 8.17 1.05
C VAL A 11 -9.92 7.15 2.09
N PRO A 12 -10.83 6.34 2.66
CA PRO A 12 -10.47 5.24 3.54
C PRO A 12 -9.51 4.24 2.88
N GLU A 13 -8.69 3.56 3.68
CA GLU A 13 -7.78 2.52 3.16
C GLU A 13 -8.58 1.37 2.53
N GLY A 14 -8.16 0.95 1.33
CA GLY A 14 -8.73 -0.22 0.68
C GLY A 14 -8.05 -1.48 1.20
N LYS A 15 -8.79 -2.34 1.90
CA LYS A 15 -8.26 -3.63 2.39
C LYS A 15 -8.79 -4.76 1.52
N SER A 16 -7.87 -5.56 1.00
CA SER A 16 -8.14 -6.84 0.34
C SER A 16 -7.27 -7.92 0.98
N ARG A 17 -7.57 -9.18 0.68
CA ARG A 17 -6.99 -10.35 1.37
C ARG A 17 -5.46 -10.42 1.37
N TYR A 18 -4.81 -9.84 0.36
CA TYR A 18 -3.34 -9.89 0.20
C TYR A 18 -2.73 -8.53 -0.15
N LEU A 19 -3.54 -7.47 -0.13
CA LEU A 19 -3.12 -6.15 -0.54
C LEU A 19 -3.88 -5.09 0.23
N THR A 20 -3.14 -4.12 0.74
CA THR A 20 -3.69 -2.93 1.38
C THR A 20 -3.30 -1.72 0.54
N THR A 21 -4.29 -0.96 0.08
CA THR A 21 -4.09 0.29 -0.63
C THR A 21 -4.28 1.48 0.30
N ARG A 22 -3.28 2.36 0.38
CA ARG A 22 -3.31 3.57 1.21
C ARG A 22 -3.17 4.81 0.35
N GLN A 23 -3.95 5.83 0.66
CA GLN A 23 -3.85 7.13 0.00
C GLN A 23 -2.64 7.90 0.56
N LYS A 24 -1.71 8.30 -0.30
CA LYS A 24 -0.56 9.12 0.07
C LYS A 24 -0.98 10.56 0.36
N GLU A 25 -0.11 11.29 1.05
CA GLU A 25 -0.26 12.74 1.22
C GLU A 25 -0.21 13.45 -0.15
N ALA A 26 -0.92 14.58 -0.23
CA ALA A 26 -0.92 15.38 -1.44
C ALA A 26 0.45 16.05 -1.62
N ASN A 27 1.01 15.99 -2.83
CA ASN A 27 2.24 16.71 -3.14
C ASN A 27 2.00 18.23 -3.29
N GLU A 28 3.07 19.01 -3.46
CA GLU A 28 3.02 20.49 -3.60
C GLU A 28 2.09 20.98 -4.73
N LYS A 29 1.79 20.11 -5.70
CA LYS A 29 0.89 20.37 -6.84
C LYS A 29 -0.52 19.81 -6.65
N GLY A 30 -0.84 19.25 -5.49
CA GLY A 30 -2.16 18.71 -5.14
C GLY A 30 -2.49 17.34 -5.74
N PHE A 31 -1.49 16.60 -6.24
CA PHE A 31 -1.65 15.21 -6.66
C PHE A 31 -1.58 14.29 -5.45
N VAL A 32 -2.50 13.34 -5.40
CA VAL A 32 -2.56 12.32 -4.36
C VAL A 32 -2.24 10.98 -5.00
N GLY A 33 -1.13 10.38 -4.57
CA GLY A 33 -0.74 9.04 -4.97
C GLY A 33 -1.43 7.95 -4.14
N TYR A 34 -1.24 6.70 -4.53
CA TYR A 34 -1.63 5.55 -3.74
C TYR A 34 -0.42 4.63 -3.54
N ASP A 35 -0.29 4.08 -2.34
CA ASP A 35 0.60 2.98 -2.04
C ASP A 35 -0.17 1.67 -2.12
N THR A 36 0.49 0.65 -2.67
CA THR A 36 -0.01 -0.73 -2.65
C THR A 36 0.97 -1.57 -1.84
N ILE A 37 0.54 -2.02 -0.67
CA ILE A 37 1.31 -2.86 0.22
C ILE A 37 0.84 -4.29 0.01
N TRP A 38 1.74 -5.17 -0.44
CA TRP A 38 1.47 -6.59 -0.64
C TRP A 38 1.80 -7.38 0.62
N GLU A 39 0.87 -8.21 1.06
CA GLU A 39 1.12 -9.13 2.16
C GLU A 39 1.70 -10.45 1.62
N SER A 40 2.72 -10.98 2.30
CA SER A 40 3.32 -12.26 1.95
C SER A 40 2.29 -13.38 2.13
N PHE A 41 1.93 -14.06 1.04
CA PHE A 41 0.95 -15.15 1.06
C PHE A 41 1.57 -16.55 1.18
N GLN A 42 2.89 -16.67 0.98
CA GLN A 42 3.59 -17.95 1.02
C GLN A 42 4.21 -18.19 2.40
N LYS A 43 4.13 -19.43 2.88
CA LYS A 43 4.94 -19.88 4.01
C LYS A 43 6.39 -19.95 3.57
N VAL A 44 7.24 -19.10 4.15
CA VAL A 44 8.70 -19.23 4.00
C VAL A 44 9.15 -20.32 4.97
N ALA A 45 9.58 -21.46 4.43
CA ALA A 45 10.29 -22.46 5.21
C ALA A 45 11.76 -22.04 5.33
N GLU A 46 12.31 -22.06 6.53
CA GLU A 46 13.73 -21.80 6.74
C GLU A 46 14.56 -22.90 6.07
N TYR A 47 15.64 -22.50 5.37
CA TYR A 47 16.53 -23.46 4.73
C TYR A 47 17.28 -24.26 5.79
N THR A 48 16.97 -25.55 5.91
CA THR A 48 17.72 -26.47 6.78
C THR A 48 18.82 -27.13 5.97
N THR A 49 20.08 -27.03 6.43
CA THR A 49 21.17 -27.81 5.85
C THR A 49 20.85 -29.29 5.96
N PRO A 50 20.85 -30.05 4.85
CA PRO A 50 20.57 -31.49 4.90
C PRO A 50 21.62 -32.17 5.78
N LYS A 51 21.18 -33.14 6.60
CA LYS A 51 22.11 -33.97 7.38
C LYS A 51 23.10 -34.61 6.41
N ARG A 52 24.39 -34.43 6.68
CA ARG A 52 25.46 -35.05 5.88
C ARG A 52 25.26 -36.58 5.88
N PRO A 53 25.55 -37.25 4.74
CA PRO A 53 25.46 -38.69 4.64
C PRO A 53 26.35 -39.40 5.67
#